data_AF-A0A524F8Q7-F1
#
_entry.id   AF-A0A524F8Q7-F1
#
_cell.length_a   1.000
_cell.length_b   1.000
_cell.length_c   1.000
_cell.angle_alpha   90.00
_cell.angle_beta   90.00
_cell.angle_gamma   90.00
#
_symmetry.space_group_name_H-M   'P 1'
#
loop_
_entity.id
_entity.type
_entity.pdbx_description
1 polymer ?
#
loop_
_entity_poly.entity_id
_entity_poly.type
_entity_poly.pdbx_seq_one_letter_code
_entity_poly.pdbx_strand_id
1 'polypeptide(L)'
;MAIKDANENGISFIIINEINAIRENEQISLNSLLSESHINLISKGFEKHEINPESKLVILGTMNKGVTGINKLQEAFEDRFIICPEINYPSKDKEIEIVSKISGCNGKVAEIVVDTARQIRKQAIQDFSLTKIFSTRLIVNFCLLISKMPPLFLKNNIENVIINKLGNTPEEKKSIAMILDGKMFESKIREELHEKKQQSKLIMEENLEITDENTNNIIFQTKKCFQDYIDKYGIKNTFRYNGFVMWKVLHWMWMHNRKTFQQYIKLTEMFNLPHQYKKETDKTHIYNGDITLSYIRWIYQNNLEFLTKIIKEIFPIM
;
A
#
# COMPACT_ATOMS: atom_id res chain seq x y z
N MET A 1 35.60 7.84 -0.47
CA MET A 1 34.81 6.96 -1.37
C MET A 1 34.13 7.79 -2.46
N ALA A 2 33.19 8.68 -2.15
CA ALA A 2 32.50 9.50 -3.16
C ALA A 2 33.41 10.31 -4.12
N ILE A 3 34.54 10.86 -3.67
CA ILE A 3 35.51 11.54 -4.56
C ILE A 3 36.15 10.55 -5.54
N LYS A 4 36.50 9.36 -5.07
CA LYS A 4 37.04 8.29 -5.90
C LYS A 4 35.99 7.84 -6.93
N ASP A 5 34.74 7.65 -6.49
CA ASP A 5 33.64 7.26 -7.38
C ASP A 5 33.35 8.34 -8.44
N ALA A 6 33.48 9.64 -8.09
CA ALA A 6 33.38 10.73 -9.06
C ALA A 6 34.55 10.71 -10.06
N ASN A 7 35.76 10.42 -9.61
CA ASN A 7 36.94 10.33 -10.46
C ASN A 7 36.90 9.13 -11.41
N GLU A 8 36.30 8.02 -10.99
CA GLU A 8 36.16 6.82 -11.81
C GLU A 8 34.96 6.89 -12.79
N ASN A 9 33.82 7.46 -12.35
CA ASN A 9 32.56 7.44 -13.11
C ASN A 9 32.17 8.81 -13.72
N GLY A 10 32.99 9.84 -13.53
CA GLY A 10 32.72 11.21 -13.98
C GLY A 10 31.74 12.00 -13.11
N ILE A 11 30.89 11.34 -12.30
CA ILE A 11 29.99 12.03 -11.35
C ILE A 11 29.70 11.19 -10.11
N SER A 12 29.55 11.84 -8.96
CA SER A 12 29.02 11.24 -7.73
C SER A 12 28.09 12.19 -6.99
N PHE A 13 27.08 11.63 -6.33
CA PHE A 13 26.12 12.36 -5.50
C PHE A 13 26.32 12.03 -4.03
N ILE A 14 26.35 13.06 -3.18
CA ILE A 14 26.29 12.92 -1.72
C ILE A 14 24.98 13.56 -1.26
N ILE A 15 24.16 12.78 -0.56
CA ILE A 15 22.94 13.28 0.08
C ILE A 15 23.17 13.31 1.58
N ILE A 16 23.19 14.51 2.15
CA ILE A 16 23.29 14.74 3.60
C ILE A 16 21.90 15.03 4.12
N ASN A 17 21.31 14.06 4.81
CA ASN A 17 19.98 14.21 5.38
C ASN A 17 20.04 14.99 6.70
N GLU A 18 19.16 15.97 6.88
CA GLU A 18 19.07 16.82 8.08
C GLU A 18 20.40 17.51 8.42
N ILE A 19 20.90 18.35 7.51
CA ILE A 19 22.18 19.08 7.68
C ILE A 19 22.20 19.97 8.93
N ASN A 20 21.03 20.38 9.40
CA ASN A 20 20.82 21.16 10.62
C ASN A 20 20.91 20.33 11.91
N ALA A 21 20.92 19.00 11.84
CA ALA A 21 21.19 18.11 12.97
C ALA A 21 22.70 17.96 13.25
N ILE A 22 23.55 18.35 12.29
CA ILE A 22 25.00 18.30 12.41
C ILE A 22 25.47 19.38 13.40
N ARG A 23 26.44 19.03 14.25
CA ARG A 23 27.04 19.96 15.21
C ARG A 23 27.78 21.08 14.47
N GLU A 24 27.77 22.29 15.00
CA GLU A 24 28.40 23.45 14.37
C GLU A 24 29.88 23.20 13.99
N ASN A 25 30.66 22.57 14.86
CA ASN A 25 32.07 22.25 14.58
C ASN A 25 32.24 21.25 13.41
N GLU A 26 31.26 20.37 13.19
CA GLU A 26 31.28 19.40 12.09
C GLU A 26 30.82 20.05 10.78
N GLN A 27 29.93 21.06 10.83
CA GLN A 27 29.57 21.86 9.66
C GLN A 27 30.80 22.58 9.09
N ILE A 28 31.69 23.08 9.95
CA ILE A 28 32.96 23.71 9.53
C ILE A 28 33.84 22.74 8.74
N SER A 29 33.85 21.45 9.10
CA SER A 29 34.62 20.45 8.36
C SER A 29 34.04 20.18 6.97
N LEU A 30 32.73 20.35 6.79
CA LEU A 30 32.05 20.22 5.50
C LEU A 30 32.26 21.45 4.61
N ASN A 31 32.63 22.61 5.15
CA ASN A 31 32.96 23.81 4.36
C ASN A 31 34.06 23.55 3.33
N SER A 32 35.07 22.77 3.69
CA SER A 32 36.17 22.39 2.80
C SER A 32 35.70 21.51 1.63
N LEU A 33 34.61 20.75 1.81
CA LEU A 33 34.02 19.90 0.76
C LEU A 33 33.16 20.68 -0.24
N LEU A 34 32.60 21.81 0.19
CA LEU A 34 31.74 22.67 -0.62
C LEU A 34 32.50 23.83 -1.28
N SER A 35 33.81 23.94 -1.03
CA SER A 35 34.66 24.97 -1.65
C SER A 35 35.08 24.56 -3.07
N GLU A 36 35.02 25.51 -4.01
CA GLU A 36 35.16 25.25 -5.46
C GLU A 36 36.54 24.80 -5.93
N SER A 37 37.60 25.01 -5.14
CA SER A 37 38.98 24.90 -5.62
C SER A 37 39.74 23.67 -5.12
N HIS A 38 39.59 23.27 -3.84
CA HIS A 38 40.29 22.10 -3.30
C HIS A 38 39.54 21.46 -2.13
N ILE A 39 39.24 20.16 -2.24
CA ILE A 39 38.69 19.38 -1.13
C ILE A 39 39.84 18.94 -0.22
N ASN A 40 40.19 19.78 0.74
CA ASN A 40 41.17 19.40 1.77
C ASN A 40 40.45 18.67 2.91
N LEU A 41 40.32 17.35 2.78
CA LEU A 41 39.91 16.50 3.90
C LEU A 41 41.14 16.19 4.76
N ILE A 42 41.32 16.92 5.86
CA ILE A 42 42.34 16.59 6.84
C ILE A 42 41.83 15.38 7.66
N SER A 43 42.01 14.18 7.13
CA SER A 43 41.82 12.95 7.90
C SER A 43 42.99 12.77 8.88
N LYS A 44 42.83 11.86 9.85
CA LYS A 44 43.89 11.44 10.80
C LYS A 44 45.19 10.94 10.11
N GLY A 45 45.23 10.83 8.78
CA GLY A 45 46.38 10.36 7.99
C GLY A 45 46.97 11.38 6.99
N PHE A 46 46.59 12.66 6.99
CA PHE A 46 47.11 13.68 6.05
C PHE A 46 46.92 13.35 4.55
N GLU A 47 45.90 12.55 4.20
CA GLU A 47 45.61 12.24 2.80
C GLU A 47 44.85 13.39 2.12
N LYS A 48 45.42 13.93 1.04
CA LYS A 48 44.76 14.92 0.18
C LYS A 48 43.96 14.19 -0.89
N HIS A 49 42.68 14.51 -1.03
CA HIS A 49 41.82 13.98 -2.09
C HIS A 49 41.39 15.10 -3.02
N GLU A 50 41.63 14.93 -4.32
CA GLU A 50 41.23 15.91 -5.34
C GLU A 50 40.24 15.29 -6.32
N ILE A 51 39.33 16.11 -6.82
CA ILE A 51 38.41 15.75 -7.91
C ILE A 51 39.12 16.04 -9.23
N ASN A 52 39.06 15.09 -10.17
CA ASN A 52 39.60 15.27 -11.52
C ASN A 52 38.88 16.44 -12.23
N PRO A 53 39.56 17.19 -13.12
CA PRO A 53 38.94 18.35 -13.80
C PRO A 53 37.66 18.05 -14.59
N GLU A 54 37.51 16.83 -15.09
CA GLU A 54 36.33 16.38 -15.84
C GLU A 54 35.24 15.73 -14.96
N SER A 55 35.54 15.52 -13.68
CA SER A 55 34.67 14.84 -12.73
C SER A 55 33.84 15.83 -11.91
N LYS A 56 32.64 15.39 -11.48
CA LYS A 56 31.70 16.21 -10.72
C LYS A 56 31.31 15.55 -9.41
N LEU A 57 31.36 16.32 -8.32
CA LEU A 57 30.76 15.93 -7.05
C LEU A 57 29.56 16.84 -6.77
N VAL A 58 28.38 16.25 -6.65
CA VAL A 58 27.14 16.98 -6.35
C VAL A 58 26.74 16.69 -4.91
N ILE A 59 26.62 17.74 -4.10
CA ILE A 59 26.22 17.63 -2.70
C ILE A 59 24.80 18.18 -2.54
N LEU A 60 23.91 17.37 -1.99
CA LEU A 60 22.52 17.71 -1.70
C LEU A 60 22.30 17.65 -0.19
N GLY A 61 21.93 18.77 0.41
CA GLY A 61 21.55 18.86 1.81
C GLY A 61 20.04 18.94 1.98
N THR A 62 19.47 18.24 2.96
CA THR A 62 18.07 18.45 3.37
C THR A 62 18.03 19.13 4.73
N MET A 63 17.11 20.08 4.92
CA MET A 63 16.87 20.70 6.22
C MET A 63 15.38 20.95 6.43
N ASN A 64 14.95 20.89 7.70
CA ASN A 64 13.63 21.33 8.10
C ASN A 64 13.75 22.74 8.71
N LYS A 65 13.14 23.75 8.09
CA LYS A 65 13.12 25.12 8.65
C LYS A 65 12.16 25.19 9.84
N GLY A 66 12.58 25.84 10.93
CA GLY A 66 11.69 26.18 12.06
C GLY A 66 11.31 25.04 13.01
N VAL A 67 12.06 23.93 13.04
CA VAL A 67 11.84 22.84 14.01
C VAL A 67 12.62 23.10 15.31
N THR A 68 12.06 22.75 16.47
CA THR A 68 12.75 22.81 17.77
C THR A 68 13.72 21.63 17.91
N GLY A 69 14.97 21.89 18.35
CA GLY A 69 15.99 20.85 18.60
C GLY A 69 17.00 20.61 17.48
N ILE A 70 17.07 21.51 16.50
CA ILE A 70 18.08 21.54 15.43
C ILE A 70 18.97 22.79 15.59
N ASN A 71 20.25 22.67 15.24
CA ASN A 71 21.16 23.81 15.28
C ASN A 71 20.78 24.80 14.17
N LYS A 72 20.88 26.10 14.42
CA LYS A 72 20.81 27.10 13.35
C LYS A 72 21.96 26.78 12.39
N LEU A 73 21.66 26.70 11.09
CA LEU A 73 22.72 26.54 10.10
C LEU A 73 23.64 27.77 10.17
N GLN A 74 24.95 27.57 10.12
CA GLN A 74 25.86 28.71 10.00
C GLN A 74 25.62 29.40 8.65
N GLU A 75 25.50 30.72 8.64
CA GLU A 75 25.24 31.50 7.41
C GLU A 75 26.29 31.23 6.33
N ALA A 76 27.56 31.13 6.73
CA ALA A 76 28.65 30.75 5.81
C ALA A 76 28.54 29.32 5.24
N PHE A 77 27.82 28.41 5.88
CA PHE A 77 27.54 27.08 5.35
C PHE A 77 26.32 27.10 4.42
N GLU A 78 25.31 27.93 4.73
CA GLU A 78 24.14 28.15 3.88
C GLU A 78 24.53 28.77 2.53
N ASP A 79 25.39 29.78 2.53
CA ASP A 79 25.86 30.50 1.33
C ASP A 79 26.59 29.61 0.32
N ARG A 80 27.11 28.45 0.76
CA ARG A 80 27.80 27.49 -0.11
C ARG A 80 26.84 26.58 -0.89
N PHE A 81 25.57 26.56 -0.54
CA PHE A 81 24.55 25.88 -1.35
C PHE A 81 24.05 26.82 -2.44
N ILE A 82 24.40 26.52 -3.69
CA ILE A 82 24.06 27.34 -4.87
C ILE A 82 22.55 27.42 -5.09
N ILE A 83 21.81 26.36 -4.75
CA ILE A 83 20.36 26.26 -4.96
C ILE A 83 19.70 25.75 -3.68
N CYS A 84 18.76 26.52 -3.16
CA CYS A 84 17.97 26.19 -1.97
C CYS A 84 16.47 26.10 -2.33
N PRO A 85 16.04 25.06 -3.06
CA PRO A 85 14.65 24.93 -3.44
C PRO A 85 13.80 24.59 -2.20
N GLU A 86 12.72 25.34 -1.98
CA GLU A 86 11.77 25.03 -0.91
C GLU A 86 10.76 23.98 -1.39
N ILE A 87 10.79 22.80 -0.75
CA ILE A 87 9.85 21.72 -1.03
C ILE A 87 8.69 21.83 -0.06
N ASN A 88 7.58 22.39 -0.55
CA ASN A 88 6.33 22.45 0.19
C ASN A 88 5.47 21.20 -0.03
N TYR A 89 4.42 21.07 0.78
CA TYR A 89 3.41 20.03 0.56
C TYR A 89 2.81 20.13 -0.86
N PRO A 90 2.55 19.00 -1.53
CA PRO A 90 2.01 18.99 -2.88
C PRO A 90 0.61 19.64 -2.98
N SER A 91 0.19 19.95 -4.21
CA SER A 91 -1.19 20.33 -4.49
C SER A 91 -2.16 19.22 -4.06
N LYS A 92 -3.43 19.55 -3.79
CA LYS A 92 -4.44 18.60 -3.30
C LYS A 92 -4.46 17.34 -4.20
N ASP A 93 -4.60 17.54 -5.50
CA ASP A 93 -4.75 16.45 -6.47
C ASP A 93 -3.50 15.55 -6.50
N LYS A 94 -2.31 16.15 -6.48
CA LYS A 94 -1.05 15.41 -6.47
C LYS A 94 -0.82 14.68 -5.15
N GLU A 95 -1.24 15.26 -4.02
CA GLU A 95 -1.18 14.59 -2.73
C GLU A 95 -2.11 13.37 -2.67
N ILE A 96 -3.33 13.50 -3.18
CA ILE A 96 -4.29 12.39 -3.30
C ILE A 96 -3.71 11.27 -4.15
N GLU A 97 -3.11 11.61 -5.29
CA GLU A 97 -2.46 10.64 -6.19
C GLU A 97 -1.33 9.89 -5.47
N ILE A 98 -0.43 10.61 -4.79
CA ILE A 98 0.69 10.03 -4.04
C ILE A 98 0.17 9.09 -2.95
N VAL A 99 -0.81 9.55 -2.17
CA VAL A 99 -1.37 8.79 -1.05
C VAL A 99 -2.06 7.53 -1.53
N SER A 100 -2.92 7.62 -2.56
CA SER A 100 -3.64 6.47 -3.11
C SER A 100 -2.67 5.45 -3.70
N LYS A 101 -1.65 5.88 -4.46
CA LYS A 101 -0.64 4.99 -5.04
C LYS A 101 0.22 4.28 -4.00
N ILE A 102 0.70 4.98 -2.98
CA ILE A 102 1.61 4.40 -1.98
C ILE A 102 0.85 3.53 -0.98
N SER A 103 -0.31 3.98 -0.50
CA SER A 103 -1.06 3.26 0.53
C SER A 103 -1.98 2.17 -0.03
N GLY A 104 -2.33 2.21 -1.32
CA GLY A 104 -3.31 1.31 -1.94
C GLY A 104 -4.75 1.58 -1.51
N CYS A 105 -5.02 2.73 -0.88
CA CYS A 105 -6.36 3.10 -0.45
C CYS A 105 -7.21 3.67 -1.61
N ASN A 106 -8.53 3.67 -1.42
CA ASN A 106 -9.47 4.28 -2.36
C ASN A 106 -9.15 5.78 -2.52
N GLY A 107 -9.19 6.30 -3.75
CA GLY A 107 -8.98 7.72 -4.03
C GLY A 107 -9.91 8.65 -3.25
N LYS A 108 -11.17 8.25 -3.01
CA LYS A 108 -12.10 9.01 -2.15
C LYS A 108 -11.67 9.05 -0.68
N VAL A 109 -11.16 7.92 -0.15
CA VAL A 109 -10.60 7.87 1.21
C VAL A 109 -9.34 8.73 1.30
N ALA A 110 -8.46 8.67 0.29
CA ALA A 110 -7.29 9.55 0.20
C ALA A 110 -7.71 11.02 0.18
N GLU A 111 -8.74 11.38 -0.59
CA GLU A 111 -9.28 12.74 -0.66
C GLU A 111 -9.77 13.23 0.71
N ILE A 112 -10.59 12.45 1.41
CA ILE A 112 -11.11 12.82 2.74
C ILE A 112 -9.96 13.07 3.72
N VAL A 113 -8.93 12.22 3.72
CA VAL A 113 -7.78 12.37 4.62
C VAL A 113 -6.91 13.56 4.24
N VAL A 114 -6.65 13.78 2.95
CA VAL A 114 -5.89 14.94 2.46
C VAL A 114 -6.60 16.25 2.79
N ASP A 115 -7.91 16.33 2.58
CA ASP A 115 -8.69 17.54 2.88
C ASP A 115 -8.67 17.89 4.36
N THR A 116 -8.75 16.89 5.24
CA THR A 116 -8.62 17.08 6.69
C THR A 116 -7.20 17.51 7.06
N ALA A 117 -6.18 16.87 6.49
CA ALA A 117 -4.80 17.23 6.75
C ALA A 117 -4.48 18.66 6.31
N ARG A 118 -5.02 19.13 5.18
CA ARG A 118 -4.87 20.53 4.74
C ARG A 118 -5.45 21.53 5.72
N GLN A 119 -6.59 21.22 6.35
CA GLN A 119 -7.16 22.09 7.38
C GLN A 119 -6.33 22.11 8.66
N ILE A 120 -5.86 20.94 9.11
CA ILE A 120 -4.99 20.83 10.28
C ILE A 120 -3.67 21.58 10.02
N ARG A 121 -3.10 21.47 8.81
CA ARG A 121 -1.91 22.26 8.40
C ARG A 121 -2.18 23.76 8.42
N LYS A 122 -3.36 24.20 7.94
CA LYS A 122 -3.74 25.61 7.97
C LYS A 122 -3.75 26.16 9.40
N GLN A 123 -4.34 25.42 10.34
CA GLN A 123 -4.35 25.81 11.76
C GLN A 123 -2.97 25.79 12.41
N ALA A 124 -2.12 24.81 12.05
CA ALA A 124 -0.75 24.75 12.57
C ALA A 124 0.14 25.90 12.04
N ILE A 125 0.01 26.26 10.76
CA ILE A 125 0.91 27.20 10.08
C ILE A 125 0.42 28.65 10.17
N GLN A 126 -0.89 28.90 10.09
CA GLN A 126 -1.45 30.25 10.05
C GLN A 126 -1.96 30.70 11.42
N ASP A 127 -2.63 29.80 12.15
CA ASP A 127 -3.27 30.15 13.42
C ASP A 127 -2.37 29.83 14.63
N PHE A 128 -1.20 29.21 14.39
CA PHE A 128 -0.23 28.74 15.40
C PHE A 128 -0.86 27.98 16.58
N SER A 129 -2.03 27.37 16.35
CA SER A 129 -2.84 26.73 17.38
C SER A 129 -2.48 25.27 17.60
N LEU A 130 -1.65 24.70 16.72
CA LEU A 130 -1.16 23.33 16.79
C LEU A 130 0.36 23.31 16.63
N THR A 131 1.04 22.65 17.55
CA THR A 131 2.50 22.50 17.55
C THR A 131 3.02 21.51 16.49
N LYS A 132 2.20 20.57 16.03
CA LYS A 132 2.59 19.54 15.05
C LYS A 132 1.78 19.61 13.77
N ILE A 133 2.48 19.38 12.67
CA ILE A 133 1.92 19.43 11.31
C ILE A 133 1.54 18.02 10.85
N PHE A 134 0.37 17.89 10.22
CA PHE A 134 -0.08 16.64 9.62
C PHE A 134 0.66 16.37 8.29
N SER A 135 1.84 15.77 8.35
CA SER A 135 2.67 15.49 7.16
C SER A 135 2.05 14.47 6.18
N THR A 136 2.43 14.54 4.90
CA THR A 136 2.03 13.55 3.87
C THR A 136 2.42 12.12 4.27
N ARG A 137 3.56 11.93 4.94
CA ARG A 137 3.97 10.63 5.49
C ARG A 137 2.93 10.08 6.48
N LEU A 138 2.41 10.92 7.37
CA LEU A 138 1.40 10.49 8.32
C LEU A 138 0.08 10.15 7.63
N ILE A 139 -0.30 10.90 6.58
CA ILE A 139 -1.47 10.59 5.76
C ILE A 139 -1.33 9.20 5.13
N VAL A 140 -0.21 8.93 4.47
CA VAL A 140 0.08 7.63 3.84
C VAL A 140 -0.02 6.50 4.87
N ASN A 141 0.60 6.67 6.04
CA ASN A 141 0.57 5.66 7.10
C ASN A 141 -0.84 5.42 7.64
N PHE A 142 -1.62 6.49 7.84
CA PHE A 142 -3.01 6.38 8.29
C PHE A 142 -3.87 5.66 7.25
N CYS A 143 -3.80 6.07 5.97
CA CYS A 143 -4.50 5.43 4.86
C CYS A 143 -4.11 3.95 4.72
N LEU A 144 -2.83 3.61 4.87
CA LEU A 144 -2.35 2.23 4.85
C LEU A 144 -2.97 1.42 5.99
N LEU A 145 -2.99 1.97 7.20
CA LEU A 145 -3.55 1.31 8.39
C LEU A 145 -5.05 1.01 8.21
N ILE A 146 -5.86 2.02 7.85
CA ILE A 146 -7.32 1.86 7.71
C ILE A 146 -7.70 1.00 6.50
N SER A 147 -6.84 0.89 5.49
CA SER A 147 -7.07 0.01 4.33
C SER A 147 -6.86 -1.47 4.65
N LYS A 148 -6.03 -1.79 5.64
CA LYS A 148 -5.67 -3.17 6.03
C LYS A 148 -6.40 -3.66 7.28
N MET A 149 -6.90 -2.76 8.12
CA MET A 149 -7.56 -3.12 9.37
C MET A 149 -9.10 -3.11 9.26
N PRO A 150 -9.79 -3.93 10.08
CA PRO A 150 -11.24 -3.88 10.17
C PRO A 150 -11.77 -2.49 10.57
N PRO A 151 -12.89 -2.01 10.00
CA PRO A 151 -13.49 -0.70 10.32
C PRO A 151 -13.86 -0.49 11.79
N LEU A 152 -13.98 -1.56 12.57
CA LEU A 152 -14.26 -1.48 14.01
C LEU A 152 -13.17 -0.74 14.80
N PHE A 153 -11.93 -0.73 14.28
CA PHE A 153 -10.81 -0.03 14.89
C PHE A 153 -10.66 1.40 14.39
N LEU A 154 -11.52 1.89 13.49
CA LEU A 154 -11.37 3.20 12.86
C LEU A 154 -11.30 4.33 13.90
N LYS A 155 -12.19 4.31 14.89
CA LYS A 155 -12.22 5.31 15.97
C LYS A 155 -10.90 5.34 16.75
N ASN A 156 -10.42 4.17 17.20
CA ASN A 156 -9.14 4.04 17.90
C ASN A 156 -7.95 4.45 17.03
N ASN A 157 -8.01 4.18 15.71
CA ASN A 157 -6.97 4.56 14.76
C ASN A 157 -6.92 6.08 14.56
N ILE A 158 -8.07 6.74 14.46
CA ILE A 158 -8.16 8.20 14.39
C ILE A 158 -7.58 8.82 15.67
N GLU A 159 -8.01 8.30 16.83
CA GLU A 159 -7.55 8.81 18.12
C GLU A 159 -6.03 8.66 18.29
N ASN A 160 -5.47 7.50 17.99
CA ASN A 160 -4.04 7.25 18.24
C ASN A 160 -3.11 7.84 17.17
N VAL A 161 -3.51 7.80 15.89
CA VAL A 161 -2.62 8.20 14.78
C VAL A 161 -2.75 9.68 14.46
N ILE A 162 -3.93 10.28 14.67
CA ILE A 162 -4.19 11.69 14.37
C ILE A 162 -4.18 12.48 15.68
N ILE A 163 -5.13 12.24 16.58
CA ILE A 163 -5.34 13.10 17.77
C ILE A 163 -4.15 13.04 18.73
N ASN A 164 -3.77 11.85 19.20
CA ASN A 164 -2.69 11.68 20.18
C ASN A 164 -1.30 11.96 19.60
N LYS A 165 -1.12 11.80 18.28
CA LYS A 165 0.17 12.03 17.65
C LYS A 165 0.42 13.50 17.36
N LEU A 166 -0.62 14.23 16.95
CA LEU A 166 -0.55 15.64 16.59
C LEU A 166 -0.78 16.57 17.79
N GLY A 167 -1.66 16.21 18.74
CA GLY A 167 -1.90 17.00 19.94
C GLY A 167 -0.98 16.61 21.09
N ASN A 168 -0.15 17.55 21.54
CA ASN A 168 0.66 17.42 22.75
C ASN A 168 -0.13 17.83 24.00
N THR A 169 -0.99 18.84 23.90
CA THR A 169 -1.84 19.30 25.01
C THR A 169 -3.30 18.84 24.88
N PRO A 170 -4.07 18.81 25.99
CA PRO A 170 -5.50 18.50 25.95
C PRO A 170 -6.30 19.48 25.04
N GLU A 171 -5.89 20.74 24.97
CA GLU A 171 -6.53 21.78 24.15
C GLU A 171 -6.30 21.51 22.66
N GLU A 172 -5.06 21.17 22.27
CA GLU A 172 -4.72 20.81 20.89
C GLU A 172 -5.50 19.57 20.44
N LYS A 173 -5.57 18.54 21.31
CA LYS A 173 -6.35 17.32 21.04
C LYS A 173 -7.83 17.61 20.82
N LYS A 174 -8.43 18.48 21.65
CA LYS A 174 -9.82 18.93 21.49
C LYS A 174 -10.02 19.70 20.18
N SER A 175 -9.11 20.60 19.83
CA SER A 175 -9.17 21.34 18.56
C SER A 175 -9.14 20.40 17.36
N ILE A 176 -8.21 19.44 17.35
CA ILE A 176 -8.12 18.43 16.29
C ILE A 176 -9.39 17.59 16.23
N ALA A 177 -9.94 17.14 17.36
CA ALA A 177 -11.19 16.39 17.42
C ALA A 177 -12.37 17.20 16.84
N MET A 178 -12.48 18.49 17.16
CA MET A 178 -13.53 19.37 16.63
C MET A 178 -13.46 19.51 15.10
N ILE A 179 -12.25 19.58 14.52
CA ILE A 179 -12.06 19.61 13.06
C ILE A 179 -12.55 18.30 12.42
N LEU A 180 -12.20 17.17 13.04
CA LEU A 180 -12.58 15.84 12.57
C LEU A 180 -14.11 15.67 12.63
N ASP A 181 -14.74 16.09 13.73
CA ASP A 181 -16.19 16.01 13.92
C ASP A 181 -16.93 16.95 12.96
N GLY A 182 -16.49 18.21 12.82
CA GLY A 182 -17.10 19.18 11.91
C GLY A 182 -17.05 18.75 10.44
N LYS A 183 -16.05 17.94 10.05
CA LYS A 183 -15.95 17.36 8.71
C LYS A 183 -16.73 16.07 8.52
N MET A 184 -17.34 15.54 9.58
CA MET A 184 -17.92 14.20 9.59
C MET A 184 -16.87 13.16 9.16
N PHE A 185 -15.65 13.29 9.66
CA PHE A 185 -14.49 12.55 9.17
C PHE A 185 -14.62 11.04 9.38
N GLU A 186 -15.02 10.62 10.58
CA GLU A 186 -15.21 9.21 10.89
C GLU A 186 -16.33 8.61 10.03
N SER A 187 -17.48 9.27 9.92
CA SER A 187 -18.63 8.74 9.17
C SER A 187 -18.35 8.65 7.68
N LYS A 188 -17.72 9.67 7.06
CA LYS A 188 -17.35 9.63 5.64
C LYS A 188 -16.34 8.52 5.32
N ILE A 189 -15.31 8.35 6.16
CA ILE A 189 -14.37 7.25 5.98
C ILE A 189 -15.06 5.91 6.20
N ARG A 190 -15.91 5.81 7.21
CA ARG A 190 -16.69 4.61 7.49
C ARG A 190 -17.60 4.27 6.30
N GLU A 191 -18.32 5.23 5.74
CA GLU A 191 -19.14 5.09 4.54
C GLU A 191 -18.31 4.59 3.36
N GLU A 192 -17.13 5.15 3.09
CA GLU A 192 -16.28 4.71 1.98
C GLU A 192 -15.62 3.34 2.20
N LEU A 193 -15.30 2.99 3.45
CA LEU A 193 -14.83 1.65 3.82
C LEU A 193 -15.97 0.63 3.78
N HIS A 194 -17.20 1.06 4.10
CA HIS A 194 -18.41 0.28 3.95
C HIS A 194 -18.85 0.17 2.51
N GLU A 195 -18.69 1.18 1.65
CA GLU A 195 -18.86 1.09 0.20
C GLU A 195 -17.87 0.08 -0.36
N LYS A 196 -16.69 -0.12 0.22
CA LYS A 196 -15.80 -1.21 -0.17
C LYS A 196 -16.29 -2.58 0.32
N LYS A 197 -16.90 -2.65 1.51
CA LYS A 197 -17.52 -3.88 2.04
C LYS A 197 -18.87 -4.20 1.41
N GLN A 198 -19.61 -3.20 0.98
CA GLN A 198 -20.90 -3.21 0.31
C GLN A 198 -20.71 -3.27 -1.18
N GLN A 199 -19.65 -2.77 -1.82
CA GLN A 199 -19.28 -3.11 -3.18
C GLN A 199 -18.57 -4.45 -3.20
N SER A 200 -17.79 -4.86 -2.21
CA SER A 200 -17.37 -6.27 -2.14
C SER A 200 -18.53 -7.19 -1.77
N LYS A 201 -19.50 -6.72 -0.99
CA LYS A 201 -20.75 -7.44 -0.71
C LYS A 201 -21.74 -7.34 -1.84
N LEU A 202 -21.83 -6.29 -2.65
CA LEU A 202 -22.74 -6.08 -3.80
C LEU A 202 -22.09 -6.66 -5.06
N ILE A 203 -20.78 -6.56 -5.26
CA ILE A 203 -20.06 -7.42 -6.23
C ILE A 203 -20.10 -8.89 -5.77
N MET A 204 -20.37 -9.19 -4.49
CA MET A 204 -20.80 -10.54 -4.06
C MET A 204 -22.32 -10.75 -4.11
N GLU A 205 -23.19 -9.75 -3.90
CA GLU A 205 -24.65 -9.82 -3.64
C GLU A 205 -25.45 -9.50 -4.91
N GLU A 206 -25.06 -8.53 -5.74
CA GLU A 206 -25.47 -8.41 -7.16
C GLU A 206 -24.95 -9.58 -8.02
N ASN A 207 -23.93 -10.33 -7.55
CA ASN A 207 -23.57 -11.62 -8.12
C ASN A 207 -24.20 -12.82 -7.36
N LEU A 208 -24.94 -12.60 -6.26
CA LEU A 208 -25.71 -13.62 -5.54
C LEU A 208 -27.24 -13.44 -5.69
N GLU A 209 -27.72 -12.40 -6.35
CA GLU A 209 -29.10 -12.27 -6.84
C GLU A 209 -29.26 -12.78 -8.29
N ILE A 210 -28.56 -13.87 -8.62
CA ILE A 210 -29.03 -14.82 -9.64
C ILE A 210 -29.32 -16.14 -8.92
N THR A 211 -30.34 -16.14 -8.07
CA THR A 211 -31.08 -17.35 -7.72
C THR A 211 -32.00 -17.73 -8.88
N ASP A 212 -31.40 -18.01 -10.05
CA ASP A 212 -32.07 -18.78 -11.09
C ASP A 212 -32.18 -20.24 -10.61
N GLU A 213 -33.29 -20.91 -10.96
CA GLU A 213 -33.43 -22.36 -10.83
C GLU A 213 -32.22 -23.12 -11.40
N ASN A 214 -31.56 -22.54 -12.39
CA ASN A 214 -30.38 -23.07 -13.05
C ASN A 214 -29.15 -23.17 -12.12
N THR A 215 -28.87 -22.16 -11.30
CA THR A 215 -27.71 -22.17 -10.36
C THR A 215 -27.91 -23.24 -9.29
N ASN A 216 -29.11 -23.33 -8.73
CA ASN A 216 -29.47 -24.35 -7.75
C ASN A 216 -29.37 -25.77 -8.34
N ASN A 217 -29.79 -25.96 -9.60
CA ASN A 217 -29.65 -27.23 -10.30
C ASN A 217 -28.18 -27.60 -10.53
N ILE A 218 -27.33 -26.65 -10.93
CA ILE A 218 -25.88 -26.89 -11.11
C ILE A 218 -25.23 -27.31 -9.77
N ILE A 219 -25.55 -26.62 -8.67
CA ILE A 219 -25.04 -26.97 -7.33
C ILE A 219 -25.53 -28.37 -6.94
N PHE A 220 -26.82 -28.67 -7.12
CA PHE A 220 -27.41 -29.96 -6.79
C PHE A 220 -26.76 -31.12 -7.57
N GLN A 221 -26.62 -30.97 -8.89
CA GLN A 221 -25.96 -31.99 -9.72
C GLN A 221 -24.49 -32.17 -9.35
N THR A 222 -23.77 -31.07 -9.10
CA THR A 222 -22.36 -31.13 -8.71
C THR A 222 -22.19 -31.80 -7.34
N LYS A 223 -23.06 -31.49 -6.38
CA LYS A 223 -23.09 -32.12 -5.06
C LYS A 223 -23.28 -33.62 -5.16
N LYS A 224 -24.21 -34.08 -6.01
CA LYS A 224 -24.41 -35.52 -6.27
C LYS A 224 -23.14 -36.19 -6.80
N CYS A 225 -22.48 -35.59 -7.80
CA CYS A 225 -21.23 -36.13 -8.34
C CYS A 225 -20.08 -36.18 -7.32
N PHE A 226 -19.99 -35.18 -6.43
CA PHE A 226 -19.01 -35.19 -5.33
C PHE A 226 -19.33 -36.27 -4.30
N GLN A 227 -20.61 -36.45 -3.97
CA GLN A 227 -21.05 -37.50 -3.06
C GLN A 227 -20.73 -38.89 -3.63
N ASP A 228 -20.95 -39.12 -4.93
CA ASP A 228 -20.59 -40.38 -5.60
C ASP A 228 -19.09 -40.71 -5.46
N TYR A 229 -18.22 -39.70 -5.53
CA TYR A 229 -16.78 -39.88 -5.30
C TYR A 229 -16.47 -40.20 -3.83
N ILE A 230 -17.12 -39.50 -2.90
CA ILE A 230 -16.95 -39.72 -1.46
C ILE A 230 -17.43 -41.12 -1.07
N ASP A 231 -18.55 -41.59 -1.61
CA ASP A 231 -19.09 -42.91 -1.33
C ASP A 231 -18.17 -44.01 -1.88
N LYS A 232 -17.55 -43.77 -3.05
CA LYS A 232 -16.67 -44.74 -3.70
C LYS A 232 -15.25 -44.78 -3.13
N TYR A 233 -14.70 -43.64 -2.72
CA TYR A 233 -13.27 -43.50 -2.35
C TYR A 233 -13.04 -42.97 -0.93
N GLY A 234 -14.08 -42.51 -0.24
CA GLY A 234 -14.03 -42.01 1.13
C GLY A 234 -13.60 -40.54 1.27
N ILE A 235 -14.02 -39.92 2.38
CA ILE A 235 -13.73 -38.52 2.72
C ILE A 235 -12.21 -38.24 2.79
N LYS A 236 -11.43 -39.20 3.29
CA LYS A 236 -9.95 -39.09 3.41
C LYS A 236 -9.24 -38.93 2.07
N ASN A 237 -9.86 -39.35 0.96
CA ASN A 237 -9.33 -39.19 -0.40
C ASN A 237 -9.88 -37.95 -1.12
N THR A 238 -10.76 -37.20 -0.43
CA THR A 238 -11.41 -35.99 -0.93
C THR A 238 -10.78 -34.74 -0.32
N PHE A 239 -10.44 -34.79 0.97
CA PHE A 239 -9.83 -33.69 1.70
C PHE A 239 -8.51 -34.07 2.35
N ARG A 240 -7.61 -33.07 2.42
CA ARG A 240 -6.42 -33.13 3.27
C ARG A 240 -6.81 -32.94 4.74
N TYR A 241 -5.92 -33.30 5.66
CA TYR A 241 -6.11 -33.12 7.10
C TYR A 241 -6.39 -31.66 7.53
N ASN A 242 -5.92 -30.68 6.76
CA ASN A 242 -6.19 -29.25 6.99
C ASN A 242 -7.51 -28.76 6.35
N GLY A 243 -8.33 -29.68 5.81
CA GLY A 243 -9.64 -29.36 5.27
C GLY A 243 -9.65 -28.87 3.82
N PHE A 244 -8.50 -28.76 3.14
CA PHE A 244 -8.43 -28.39 1.73
C PHE A 244 -8.79 -29.56 0.81
N VAL A 245 -9.43 -29.24 -0.32
CA VAL A 245 -9.79 -30.22 -1.34
C VAL A 245 -8.54 -30.79 -2.03
N MET A 246 -8.53 -32.09 -2.28
CA MET A 246 -7.41 -32.75 -2.97
C MET A 246 -7.57 -32.63 -4.49
N TRP A 247 -6.45 -32.47 -5.21
CA TRP A 247 -6.48 -32.47 -6.69
C TRP A 247 -7.12 -33.73 -7.27
N LYS A 248 -6.97 -34.89 -6.60
CA LYS A 248 -7.50 -36.17 -7.06
C LYS A 248 -9.01 -36.14 -7.31
N VAL A 249 -9.80 -35.52 -6.43
CA VAL A 249 -11.25 -35.41 -6.62
C VAL A 249 -11.60 -34.45 -7.77
N LEU A 250 -10.90 -33.32 -7.91
CA LEU A 250 -11.14 -32.37 -9.00
C LEU A 250 -10.77 -32.98 -10.37
N HIS A 251 -9.67 -33.72 -10.42
CA HIS A 251 -9.26 -34.45 -11.60
C HIS A 251 -10.24 -35.58 -11.94
N TRP A 252 -10.75 -36.30 -10.93
CA TRP A 252 -11.78 -37.31 -11.15
C TRP A 252 -13.08 -36.70 -11.70
N MET A 253 -13.51 -35.56 -11.15
CA MET A 253 -14.65 -34.78 -11.63
C MET A 253 -14.46 -34.34 -13.07
N TRP A 254 -13.25 -33.88 -13.44
CA TRP A 254 -12.93 -33.55 -14.82
C TRP A 254 -13.05 -34.74 -15.78
N MET A 255 -12.63 -35.94 -15.34
CA MET A 255 -12.64 -37.14 -16.19
C MET A 255 -14.04 -37.76 -16.34
N HIS A 256 -14.85 -37.75 -15.29
CA HIS A 256 -16.13 -38.48 -15.25
C HIS A 256 -17.36 -37.58 -15.35
N ASN A 257 -17.27 -36.34 -14.86
CA ASN A 257 -18.40 -35.40 -14.76
C ASN A 257 -18.04 -34.03 -15.37
N ARG A 258 -17.34 -34.05 -16.52
CA ARG A 258 -16.67 -32.88 -17.11
C ARG A 258 -17.59 -31.67 -17.28
N LYS A 259 -18.77 -31.86 -17.90
CA LYS A 259 -19.70 -30.75 -18.19
C LYS A 259 -20.24 -30.11 -16.91
N THR A 260 -20.69 -30.92 -15.97
CA THR A 260 -21.18 -30.48 -14.65
C THR A 260 -20.08 -29.74 -13.88
N PHE A 261 -18.86 -30.26 -13.90
CA PHE A 261 -17.72 -29.61 -13.25
C PHE A 261 -17.33 -28.30 -13.93
N GLN A 262 -17.34 -28.23 -15.26
CA GLN A 262 -17.10 -26.99 -16.01
C GLN A 262 -18.17 -25.94 -15.70
N GLN A 263 -19.46 -26.32 -15.65
CA GLN A 263 -20.54 -25.42 -15.28
C GLN A 263 -20.39 -24.89 -13.85
N TYR A 264 -20.01 -25.74 -12.90
CA TYR A 264 -19.74 -25.33 -11.53
C TYR A 264 -18.55 -24.36 -11.45
N ILE A 265 -17.44 -24.63 -12.16
CA ILE A 265 -16.30 -23.71 -12.20
C ILE A 265 -16.65 -22.40 -12.95
N LYS A 266 -17.60 -22.41 -13.91
CA LYS A 266 -18.10 -21.17 -14.53
C LYS A 266 -18.75 -20.23 -13.51
N LEU A 267 -19.34 -20.76 -12.43
CA LEU A 267 -19.82 -19.93 -11.31
C LEU A 267 -18.70 -19.13 -10.64
N THR A 268 -17.43 -19.54 -10.80
CA THR A 268 -16.26 -18.85 -10.24
C THR A 268 -15.72 -17.73 -11.12
N GLU A 269 -16.24 -17.56 -12.35
CA GLU A 269 -15.84 -16.47 -13.26
C GLU A 269 -16.16 -15.08 -12.69
N MET A 270 -17.11 -15.02 -11.76
CA MET A 270 -17.56 -13.79 -11.08
C MET A 270 -16.49 -13.17 -10.16
N PHE A 271 -15.39 -13.88 -9.87
CA PHE A 271 -14.39 -13.46 -8.88
C PHE A 271 -13.08 -12.91 -9.47
N ASN A 272 -13.12 -12.41 -10.72
CA ASN A 272 -11.96 -11.81 -11.41
C ASN A 272 -10.74 -12.74 -11.60
N LEU A 273 -10.87 -14.03 -11.26
CA LEU A 273 -9.87 -15.07 -11.49
C LEU A 273 -9.50 -15.24 -12.98
N PRO A 274 -10.43 -15.13 -13.94
CA PRO A 274 -10.07 -15.19 -15.37
C PRO A 274 -9.11 -14.10 -15.81
N HIS A 275 -9.26 -12.89 -15.26
CA HIS A 275 -8.39 -11.76 -15.59
C HIS A 275 -6.97 -11.95 -15.02
N GLN A 276 -6.88 -12.46 -13.79
CA GLN A 276 -5.60 -12.83 -13.17
C GLN A 276 -4.90 -13.94 -13.97
N TYR A 277 -5.62 -14.99 -14.35
CA TYR A 277 -5.08 -16.07 -15.17
C TYR A 277 -4.52 -15.58 -16.51
N LYS A 278 -5.27 -14.71 -17.20
CA LYS A 278 -4.84 -14.13 -18.48
C LYS A 278 -3.59 -13.28 -18.32
N LYS A 279 -3.51 -12.47 -17.25
CA LYS A 279 -2.35 -11.62 -16.95
C LYS A 279 -1.08 -12.41 -16.64
N GLU A 280 -1.22 -13.56 -15.98
CA GLU A 280 -0.06 -14.37 -15.57
C GLU A 280 0.41 -15.36 -16.64
N THR A 281 -0.50 -15.84 -17.49
CA THR A 281 -0.20 -16.96 -18.41
C THR A 281 -0.31 -16.59 -19.88
N ASP A 282 -0.77 -15.38 -20.22
CA ASP A 282 -1.12 -14.93 -21.57
C ASP A 282 -2.10 -15.85 -22.33
N LYS A 283 -2.80 -16.74 -21.60
CA LYS A 283 -3.74 -17.72 -22.15
C LYS A 283 -5.17 -17.39 -21.75
N THR A 284 -6.12 -17.76 -22.61
CA THR A 284 -7.55 -17.68 -22.30
C THR A 284 -7.96 -18.88 -21.45
N HIS A 285 -8.80 -18.65 -20.44
CA HIS A 285 -9.35 -19.72 -19.61
C HIS A 285 -10.44 -20.53 -20.34
N ILE A 286 -10.99 -19.96 -21.43
CA ILE A 286 -12.01 -20.55 -22.31
C ILE A 286 -11.39 -21.06 -23.62
N TYR A 287 -11.81 -22.24 -24.05
CA TYR A 287 -11.58 -22.80 -25.38
C TYR A 287 -12.90 -23.41 -25.89
N ASN A 288 -13.34 -23.04 -27.11
CA ASN A 288 -14.62 -23.45 -27.68
C ASN A 288 -15.85 -23.22 -26.77
N GLY A 289 -15.85 -22.12 -26.00
CA GLY A 289 -16.95 -21.77 -25.09
C GLY A 289 -16.92 -22.48 -23.73
N ASP A 290 -15.92 -23.34 -23.48
CA ASP A 290 -15.79 -24.11 -22.24
C ASP A 290 -14.49 -23.86 -21.50
N ILE A 291 -14.56 -24.04 -20.17
CA ILE A 291 -13.43 -23.89 -19.26
C ILE A 291 -12.38 -24.98 -19.53
N THR A 292 -11.11 -24.57 -19.57
CA THR A 292 -9.96 -25.45 -19.78
C THR A 292 -9.47 -26.09 -18.48
N LEU A 293 -8.90 -27.30 -18.58
CA LEU A 293 -8.26 -27.96 -17.43
C LEU A 293 -7.05 -27.18 -16.91
N SER A 294 -6.34 -26.47 -17.81
CA SER A 294 -5.20 -25.63 -17.44
C SER A 294 -5.61 -24.50 -16.50
N TYR A 295 -6.78 -23.90 -16.72
CA TYR A 295 -7.34 -22.90 -15.82
C TYR A 295 -7.70 -23.48 -14.45
N ILE A 296 -8.39 -24.62 -14.42
CA ILE A 296 -8.75 -25.29 -13.16
C ILE A 296 -7.50 -25.68 -12.36
N ARG A 297 -6.45 -26.16 -13.04
CA ARG A 297 -5.17 -26.49 -12.42
C ARG A 297 -4.47 -25.25 -11.86
N TRP A 298 -4.53 -24.13 -12.57
CA TRP A 298 -3.99 -22.86 -12.08
C TRP A 298 -4.75 -22.34 -10.85
N ILE A 299 -6.10 -22.44 -10.83
CA ILE A 299 -6.90 -22.12 -9.63
C ILE A 299 -6.46 -22.99 -8.46
N TYR A 300 -6.31 -24.30 -8.67
CA TYR A 300 -5.87 -25.21 -7.61
C TYR A 300 -4.49 -24.87 -7.04
N GLN A 301 -3.56 -24.44 -7.88
CA GLN A 301 -2.18 -24.15 -7.48
C GLN A 301 -2.03 -22.80 -6.78
N ASN A 302 -2.69 -21.76 -7.29
CA ASN A 302 -2.49 -20.38 -6.82
C ASN A 302 -3.59 -19.88 -5.89
N ASN A 303 -4.77 -20.52 -5.90
CA ASN A 303 -5.97 -20.07 -5.22
C ASN A 303 -6.68 -21.20 -4.45
N LEU A 304 -5.92 -22.11 -3.82
CA LEU A 304 -6.46 -23.30 -3.12
C LEU A 304 -7.41 -22.95 -1.96
N GLU A 305 -7.06 -21.93 -1.17
CA GLU A 305 -7.91 -21.44 -0.07
C GLU A 305 -9.25 -20.93 -0.61
N PHE A 306 -9.19 -20.15 -1.68
CA PHE A 306 -10.38 -19.60 -2.32
C PHE A 306 -11.27 -20.68 -2.93
N LEU A 307 -10.67 -21.67 -3.61
CA LEU A 307 -11.40 -22.82 -4.15
C LEU A 307 -12.10 -23.61 -3.04
N THR A 308 -11.45 -23.78 -1.89
CA THR A 308 -12.05 -24.49 -0.74
C THR A 308 -13.19 -23.67 -0.14
N LYS A 309 -13.05 -22.34 -0.09
CA LYS A 309 -14.11 -21.43 0.34
C LYS A 309 -15.33 -21.49 -0.59
N ILE A 310 -15.11 -21.57 -1.91
CA ILE A 310 -16.21 -21.74 -2.87
C ILE A 310 -16.97 -23.04 -2.60
N ILE A 311 -16.26 -24.14 -2.42
CA ILE A 311 -16.84 -25.48 -2.27
C ILE A 311 -17.63 -25.64 -0.97
N LYS A 312 -17.23 -24.95 0.11
CA LYS A 312 -17.85 -25.08 1.44
C LYS A 312 -18.83 -23.96 1.81
N GLU A 313 -18.56 -22.74 1.37
CA GLU A 313 -19.26 -21.55 1.89
C GLU A 313 -20.08 -20.83 0.81
N ILE A 314 -19.56 -20.69 -0.41
CA ILE A 314 -20.19 -19.84 -1.44
C ILE A 314 -21.18 -20.62 -2.30
N PHE A 315 -20.73 -21.73 -2.91
CA PHE A 315 -21.56 -22.64 -3.68
C PHE A 315 -21.45 -24.03 -3.06
N PRO A 316 -22.11 -24.26 -1.91
CA PRO A 316 -21.86 -25.42 -1.08
C PRO A 316 -22.28 -26.71 -1.79
N ILE A 317 -21.28 -27.48 -2.20
CA ILE A 317 -21.46 -28.83 -2.76
C ILE A 317 -21.08 -29.92 -1.77
N MET A 318 -20.62 -29.54 -0.57
CA MET A 318 -20.34 -30.42 0.57
C MET A 318 -20.77 -29.71 1.85
#